data_AF-A0A2U0S445-F1
#
_entry.id   AF-A0A2U0S445-F1
#
_cell.length_a   1.000
_cell.length_b   1.000
_cell.length_c   1.000
_cell.angle_alpha   90.00
_cell.angle_beta   90.00
_cell.angle_gamma   90.00
#
_symmetry.space_group_name_H-M   'P 1'
#
loop_
_entity.id
_entity.type
_entity.pdbx_description
1 polymer ?
#
loop_
_entity_poly.entity_id
_entity_poly.type
_entity_poly.pdbx_seq_one_letter_code
_entity_poly.pdbx_strand_id
1 'polypeptide(L)' 'MPKCPNCTAHMQEPNKEWEFGLFKVKMYKCTKCGNQFREHFRENTLKFVLSAHNGGLGKIRVIKETLDRHKTYQ' A
#
# COMPACT_ATOMS: atom_id res chain seq x y z
N MET A 1 -3.54 8.32 -14.12
CA MET A 1 -2.21 8.25 -13.48
C MET A 1 -2.36 8.58 -12.01
N PRO A 2 -1.93 7.69 -11.10
CA PRO A 2 -2.00 7.89 -9.65
C PRO A 2 -1.26 9.17 -9.23
N LYS A 3 -1.85 9.93 -8.31
CA LYS A 3 -1.32 11.22 -7.84
C LYS A 3 -0.77 11.06 -6.43
N CYS A 4 0.45 11.53 -6.21
CA CYS A 4 1.03 11.53 -4.87
C CYS A 4 0.23 12.46 -3.96
N PRO A 5 -0.33 11.98 -2.84
CA PRO A 5 -1.13 12.81 -1.94
C PRO A 5 -0.29 13.85 -1.17
N ASN A 6 1.05 13.71 -1.17
CA ASN A 6 1.95 14.65 -0.50
C ASN A 6 2.41 15.80 -1.43
N CYS A 7 3.03 15.47 -2.57
CA CYS A 7 3.66 16.47 -3.45
C CYS A 7 2.96 16.65 -4.79
N THR A 8 1.76 16.07 -4.94
CA THR A 8 0.89 16.15 -6.13
C THR A 8 1.48 15.63 -7.44
N ALA A 9 2.69 15.06 -7.43
CA ALA A 9 3.33 14.48 -8.60
C ALA A 9 2.58 13.26 -9.13
N HIS A 10 2.59 13.09 -10.46
CA HIS A 10 2.01 11.93 -11.13
C HIS A 10 2.96 10.74 -11.11
N MET A 11 2.41 9.56 -10.85
CA MET A 11 3.10 8.28 -10.89
C MET A 11 2.64 7.49 -12.11
N GLN A 12 3.56 6.81 -12.79
CA GLN A 12 3.24 5.99 -13.97
C GLN A 12 2.76 4.61 -13.55
N GLU A 13 3.58 3.88 -12.80
CA GLU A 13 3.34 2.48 -12.45
C GLU A 13 3.42 2.23 -10.94
N PRO A 14 2.66 1.24 -10.42
CA PRO A 14 2.81 0.79 -9.06
C PRO A 14 4.12 0.03 -8.87
N ASN A 15 4.80 0.28 -7.75
CA ASN A 15 5.99 -0.45 -7.37
C ASN A 15 5.67 -1.89 -6.95
N LYS A 16 4.46 -2.13 -6.45
CA LYS A 16 3.97 -3.44 -6.05
C LYS A 16 2.45 -3.47 -6.09
N GLU A 17 1.88 -4.58 -6.54
CA GLU A 17 0.46 -4.87 -6.43
C GLU A 17 0.26 -6.16 -5.64
N TRP A 18 -0.82 -6.25 -4.84
CA TRP A 18 -1.23 -7.49 -4.16
C TRP A 18 -2.72 -7.46 -3.84
N GLU A 19 -3.30 -8.63 -3.63
CA GLU A 19 -4.67 -8.78 -3.12
C GLU A 19 -4.66 -8.82 -1.59
N PHE A 20 -5.58 -8.10 -0.95
CA PHE A 20 -5.77 -8.03 0.50
C PHE A 20 -7.27 -8.20 0.81
N GLY A 21 -7.70 -9.45 0.99
CA GLY A 21 -9.10 -9.79 1.16
C GLY A 21 -9.92 -9.41 -0.08
N LEU A 22 -10.88 -8.50 0.08
CA LEU A 22 -11.72 -7.98 -1.01
C LEU A 22 -11.08 -6.81 -1.77
N PHE A 23 -9.86 -6.42 -1.40
CA PHE A 23 -9.19 -5.25 -1.97
C PHE A 23 -8.02 -5.66 -2.86
N LYS A 24 -7.98 -5.10 -4.07
CA LYS A 24 -6.76 -5.02 -4.87
C LYS A 24 -5.97 -3.80 -4.44
N VAL A 25 -4.76 -4.00 -3.95
CA VAL A 25 -3.90 -2.94 -3.42
C VAL A 25 -2.77 -2.65 -4.39
N LYS A 26 -2.60 -1.36 -4.70
CA LYS A 26 -1.48 -0.85 -5.51
C LYS A 26 -0.63 0.09 -4.69
N MET A 27 0.66 -0.23 -4.53
CA MET A 27 1.60 0.58 -3.77
C MET A 27 2.47 1.42 -4.71
N TYR A 28 2.64 2.68 -4.33
CA TYR A 28 3.45 3.65 -5.03
C TYR A 28 4.46 4.27 -4.08
N LYS A 29 5.68 4.48 -4.58
CA LYS A 29 6.75 5.25 -3.93
C LYS A 29 7.05 6.45 -4.82
N CYS A 30 6.68 7.64 -4.36
CA CYS A 30 6.92 8.87 -5.10
C CYS A 30 8.41 9.12 -5.28
N THR A 31 8.86 9.25 -6.54
CA THR A 31 10.26 9.57 -6.88
C THR A 31 10.62 11.01 -6.55
N LYS A 32 9.63 11.92 -6.50
CA LYS A 32 9.85 13.35 -6.22
C LYS A 32 10.04 13.66 -4.73
N CYS A 33 9.25 13.06 -3.83
CA CYS A 33 9.28 13.37 -2.40
C CYS A 33 9.54 12.15 -1.49
N GLY A 34 9.75 10.96 -2.06
CA GLY A 34 10.00 9.72 -1.31
C GLY A 34 8.77 9.15 -0.59
N ASN A 35 7.61 9.82 -0.62
CA ASN A 35 6.42 9.36 0.07
C ASN A 35 5.91 8.02 -0.48
N GLN A 36 5.45 7.16 0.42
CA GLN A 36 4.81 5.90 0.07
C GLN A 36 3.30 5.99 0.33
N PHE A 37 2.52 5.63 -0.68
CA PHE A 37 1.07 5.57 -0.59
C PHE A 37 0.53 4.32 -1.28
N ARG A 38 -0.68 3.91 -0.90
CA ARG A 38 -1.36 2.71 -1.39
C ARG A 38 -2.78 3.04 -1.79
N GLU A 39 -3.13 2.68 -3.00
CA GLU A 39 -4.51 2.75 -3.49
C GLU A 39 -5.20 1.41 -3.24
N HIS A 40 -6.37 1.44 -2.61
CA HIS A 40 -7.16 0.25 -2.33
C HIS A 40 -8.39 0.25 -3.22
N PHE A 41 -8.47 -0.73 -4.11
CA PHE A 41 -9.56 -0.92 -5.04
C PHE A 41 -10.45 -2.06 -4.57
N ARG A 42 -11.77 -1.88 -4.64
CA ARG A 42 -12.74 -2.97 -4.47
C ARG A 42 -13.58 -3.01 -5.74
N GLU A 43 -13.67 -4.17 -6.38
CA GLU A 43 -14.42 -4.34 -7.64
C GLU A 43 -14.00 -3.29 -8.70
N ASN A 44 -12.68 -3.10 -8.87
CA ASN A 44 -12.07 -2.08 -9.73
C ASN A 44 -12.41 -0.61 -9.39
N THR A 45 -13.13 -0.35 -8.30
CA THR A 45 -13.44 1.01 -7.84
C THR A 45 -12.46 1.42 -6.73
N LEU A 46 -11.76 2.55 -6.91
CA LEU A 46 -10.90 3.11 -5.86
C LEU A 46 -11.76 3.49 -4.64
N LYS A 47 -11.48 2.89 -3.49
CA LYS A 47 -12.21 3.17 -2.25
C LYS A 47 -11.49 4.19 -1.37
N PHE A 48 -10.18 4.03 -1.19
CA PHE A 48 -9.38 4.98 -0.42
C PHE A 48 -7.90 4.89 -0.78
N VAL A 49 -7.19 5.98 -0.48
CA VAL A 49 -5.74 6.08 -0.59
C VAL A 49 -5.16 6.17 0.80
N LEU A 50 -4.31 5.21 1.16
CA LEU A 50 -3.55 5.23 2.39
C LEU A 50 -2.19 5.88 2.11
N SER A 51 -1.90 7.02 2.72
CA SER A 51 -0.60 7.69 2.62
C SER A 51 0.11 7.69 3.96
N ALA A 52 1.44 7.57 3.93
CA ALA A 52 2.22 7.93 5.09
C ALA A 52 2.20 9.46 5.30
N HIS A 53 2.14 9.89 6.55
CA HIS A 53 2.60 11.22 6.95
C HIS A 53 4.01 11.06 7.53
N ASN A 54 5.01 11.74 6.97
CA ASN A 54 6.38 11.81 7.46
C ASN A 54 7.01 10.47 7.94
N GLY A 55 7.53 9.66 7.02
CA GLY A 55 8.38 8.50 7.39
C GLY A 55 7.97 7.13 6.85
N GLY A 56 6.91 7.05 6.04
CA GLY A 56 6.52 5.83 5.32
C GLY A 56 5.39 5.04 5.99
N LEU A 57 4.69 4.22 5.19
CA LEU A 57 3.73 3.24 5.69
C LEU A 57 4.59 2.13 6.28
N GLY A 58 4.89 2.25 7.58
CA GLY A 58 5.90 1.47 8.28
C GLY A 58 5.84 -0.03 7.97
N LYS A 59 6.96 -0.72 8.22
CA LYS A 59 7.02 -2.19 8.13
C LYS A 59 5.80 -2.76 8.86
N ILE A 60 5.07 -3.69 8.23
CA ILE A 60 4.10 -4.51 8.95
C ILE A 60 4.87 -5.06 10.15
N ARG A 61 4.55 -4.61 11.36
CA ARG A 61 5.09 -5.23 12.57
C ARG A 61 4.43 -6.59 12.59
N VAL A 62 5.16 -7.59 12.10
CA VAL A 62 4.77 -8.99 12.33
C VAL A 62 4.94 -9.19 13.83
N ILE A 63 3.85 -8.99 14.57
CA ILE A 63 3.77 -9.44 15.95
C ILE A 63 3.86 -10.97 15.90
N LYS A 64 4.56 -11.56 16.87
CA LYS A 64 4.85 -13.00 16.94
C LYS A 64 3.60 -13.86 16.69
N GLU A 65 2.46 -13.39 17.18
CA GLU A 65 1.12 -13.99 17.04
C GLU A 65 0.64 -14.19 15.58
N THR A 66 1.04 -13.33 14.63
CA THR A 66 0.67 -13.50 13.21
C THR A 66 1.49 -14.60 12.52
N LEU A 67 2.66 -14.92 13.05
CA LEU A 67 3.59 -15.92 12.51
C LEU A 67 3.17 -17.35 12.90
N ASP A 68 2.62 -17.52 14.11
CA ASP A 68 2.10 -18.81 14.59
C ASP A 68 0.83 -19.25 13.83
N ARG A 69 -0.06 -18.33 13.46
CA ARG A 69 -1.24 -18.66 12.61
C ARG A 69 -0.88 -19.15 11.21
N HIS A 70 0.23 -18.67 10.64
CA HIS A 70 0.65 -19.11 9.29
C HIS A 70 1.30 -20.50 9.30
N LYS A 71 1.76 -20.99 10.47
CA LYS A 71 2.29 -22.35 10.65
C LYS A 71 1.23 -23.40 10.94
N THR A 72 0.03 -23.01 11.37
CA THR A 72 -1.04 -23.94 11.74
C THR A 72 -1.86 -24.43 10.55
N TYR A 73 -1.60 -23.89 9.34
CA TYR A 73 -2.28 -24.24 8.10
C TYR A 73 -1.33 -24.80 7.02
N GLN A 74 -0.12 -25.24 7.39
CA GLN A 74 0.77 -26.04 6.53
C GLN A 74 0.77 -27.49 6.96
#